data_AF-A0A832S2F4-F1
#
_entry.id   AF-A0A832S2F4-F1
#
_cell.length_a   1.000
_cell.length_b   1.000
_cell.length_c   1.000
_cell.angle_alpha   90.00
_cell.angle_beta   90.00
_cell.angle_gamma   90.00
#
_symmetry.space_group_name_H-M   'P 1'
#
loop_
_entity.id
_entity.type
_entity.pdbx_description
1 polymer ?
#
loop_
_entity_poly.entity_id
_entity_poly.type
_entity_poly.pdbx_seq_one_letter_code
_entity_poly.pdbx_strand_id
1 'polypeptide(L)'
;MSEIRKHYFLPEYCIIAEERAKRPSDFTVAAEASEKNGSENCVFCGGNEEKTPLATAVYKNGEIFVDTGEKRVRNWDFRCFPNLYPALSPAPPSPEPGGKY
;
A
#
# COMPACT_ATOMS: atom_id res chain seq x y z
N MET A 1 3.64 -17.17 -31.38
CA MET A 1 4.09 -16.22 -32.42
C MET A 1 4.46 -14.92 -31.73
N SER A 2 5.54 -14.25 -32.12
CA SER A 2 5.90 -12.95 -31.54
C SER A 2 5.20 -11.81 -32.27
N GLU A 3 4.75 -10.78 -31.53
CA GLU A 3 4.07 -9.63 -32.11
C GLU A 3 4.39 -8.33 -31.35
N ILE A 4 4.04 -7.19 -31.96
CA ILE A 4 4.15 -5.86 -31.35
C ILE A 4 2.74 -5.28 -31.21
N ARG A 5 2.39 -4.83 -30.00
CA ARG A 5 1.11 -4.16 -29.73
C ARG A 5 1.35 -2.75 -29.21
N LYS A 6 0.57 -1.78 -29.68
CA LYS A 6 0.62 -0.40 -29.15
C LYS A 6 -0.12 -0.35 -27.81
N HIS A 7 0.48 0.28 -26.80
CA HIS A 7 -0.20 0.51 -25.53
C HIS A 7 -1.35 1.51 -25.73
N TYR A 8 -2.54 1.22 -25.20
CA TYR A 8 -3.74 2.02 -25.48
C TYR A 8 -3.69 3.43 -24.85
N PHE A 9 -3.10 3.55 -23.66
CA PHE A 9 -3.08 4.80 -22.89
C PHE A 9 -1.75 5.56 -22.98
N LEU A 10 -0.69 4.90 -23.43
CA LEU A 10 0.67 5.45 -23.42
C LEU A 10 1.19 5.49 -24.86
N PRO A 11 2.06 6.45 -25.22
CA PRO A 11 2.70 6.49 -26.53
C PRO A 11 3.84 5.45 -26.63
N GLU A 12 3.58 4.21 -26.24
CA GLU A 12 4.55 3.13 -26.12
C GLU A 12 4.11 1.88 -26.89
N TYR A 13 5.05 0.97 -27.15
CA TYR A 13 4.81 -0.31 -27.83
C TYR A 13 5.34 -1.46 -26.96
N CYS A 14 4.60 -2.56 -26.92
CA CYS A 14 4.94 -3.77 -26.18
C CYS A 14 5.26 -4.90 -27.15
N ILE A 15 6.34 -5.65 -26.87
CA ILE A 15 6.67 -6.89 -27.57
C ILE A 15 6.07 -8.05 -26.80
N ILE A 16 5.27 -8.88 -27.46
CA ILE A 16 4.72 -10.11 -26.90
C ILE A 16 5.47 -11.28 -27.54
N ALA A 17 6.16 -12.08 -26.73
CA ALA A 17 6.99 -13.20 -27.20
C ALA A 17 6.99 -14.35 -26.18
N GLU A 18 5.90 -15.13 -26.16
CA GLU A 18 5.63 -16.20 -25.18
C GLU A 18 6.78 -17.22 -25.05
N GLU A 19 7.43 -17.58 -26.17
CA GLU A 19 8.54 -18.53 -26.19
C GLU A 19 9.76 -18.09 -25.35
N ARG A 20 9.88 -16.78 -25.04
CA ARG A 20 10.97 -16.28 -24.17
C ARG A 20 10.90 -16.85 -22.74
N ALA A 21 9.72 -17.19 -22.24
CA ALA A 21 9.56 -17.76 -20.90
C ALA A 21 10.19 -19.17 -20.79
N LYS A 22 10.39 -19.88 -21.90
CA LYS A 22 11.00 -21.22 -21.94
C LYS A 22 12.53 -21.18 -21.92
N ARG A 23 13.13 -19.99 -21.95
CA ARG A 23 14.59 -19.86 -21.92
C ARG A 23 15.11 -20.37 -20.57
N PRO A 24 16.08 -21.30 -20.54
CA PRO A 24 16.68 -21.71 -19.29
C PRO A 24 17.35 -20.50 -18.63
N SER A 25 17.18 -20.37 -17.31
CA SER A 25 17.86 -19.39 -16.48
C SER A 25 18.73 -20.11 -15.46
N ASP A 26 20.01 -19.78 -15.41
CA ASP A 26 20.94 -20.31 -14.40
C ASP A 26 20.69 -19.72 -13.00
N PHE A 27 19.92 -18.64 -12.94
CA PHE A 27 19.46 -18.04 -11.70
C PHE A 27 18.20 -18.76 -11.22
N THR A 28 18.22 -19.20 -9.96
CA THR A 28 16.99 -19.60 -9.28
C THR A 28 16.09 -18.37 -9.20
N VAL A 29 14.87 -18.48 -9.72
CA VAL A 29 13.81 -17.57 -9.28
C VAL A 29 13.73 -17.80 -7.79
N ALA A 30 13.98 -16.77 -6.98
CA ALA A 30 13.68 -16.84 -5.57
C ALA A 30 12.18 -17.17 -5.49
N ALA A 31 11.84 -18.46 -5.33
CA ALA A 31 10.54 -18.86 -4.83
C ALA A 31 10.35 -17.98 -3.61
N GLU A 32 9.24 -17.25 -3.58
CA GLU A 32 9.01 -16.17 -2.63
C GLU A 32 9.18 -16.71 -1.21
N ALA A 33 10.43 -16.66 -0.72
CA ALA A 33 10.80 -16.93 0.64
C ALA A 33 10.42 -15.66 1.39
N SER A 34 9.13 -15.35 1.40
CA SER A 34 8.55 -14.89 2.64
C SER A 34 8.43 -16.14 3.51
N GLU A 35 9.56 -16.55 4.09
CA GLU A 35 9.47 -16.87 5.51
C GLU A 35 8.71 -15.70 6.10
N LYS A 36 7.47 -15.95 6.53
CA LYS A 36 6.67 -14.96 7.21
C LYS A 36 7.52 -14.58 8.42
N ASN A 37 8.33 -13.51 8.28
CA ASN A 37 8.98 -12.86 9.39
C ASN A 37 7.87 -12.72 10.43
N GLY A 38 8.05 -13.38 11.58
CA GLY A 38 6.98 -13.59 12.55
C GLY A 38 6.21 -12.29 12.76
N SER A 39 4.89 -12.38 12.83
CA SER A 39 3.98 -11.24 13.01
C SER A 39 4.40 -10.31 14.17
N GLU A 40 5.20 -10.84 15.10
CA GLU A 40 5.83 -10.15 16.22
C GLU A 40 6.57 -8.85 15.82
N ASN A 41 7.25 -8.82 14.67
CA ASN A 41 8.03 -7.65 14.24
C ASN A 41 7.34 -6.78 13.18
N CYS A 42 6.18 -7.18 12.68
CA CYS A 42 5.47 -6.40 11.67
C CYS A 42 4.65 -5.28 12.31
N VAL A 43 5.06 -4.02 12.07
CA VAL A 43 4.36 -2.83 12.58
C VAL A 43 2.94 -2.66 12.04
N PHE A 44 2.60 -3.33 10.93
CA PHE A 44 1.27 -3.27 10.33
C PHE A 44 0.32 -4.38 10.81
N CYS A 45 0.83 -5.40 11.49
CA CYS A 45 -0.01 -6.43 12.09
C CYS A 45 -0.85 -5.86 13.25
N GLY A 46 -2.02 -6.46 13.47
CA GLY A 46 -2.90 -6.10 14.59
C GLY A 46 -2.18 -6.23 15.94
N GLY A 47 -2.44 -5.29 16.84
CA GLY A 47 -1.76 -5.18 18.13
C GLY A 47 -0.53 -4.26 18.14
N ASN A 48 -0.02 -3.88 16.96
CA ASN A 48 1.10 -2.95 16.81
C ASN A 48 0.65 -1.53 16.40
N GLU A 49 -0.61 -1.16 16.65
CA GLU A 49 -1.19 0.13 16.20
C GLU A 49 -0.39 1.35 16.67
N GLU A 50 0.24 1.27 17.85
CA GLU A 50 1.07 2.34 18.41
C GLU A 50 2.36 2.59 17.63
N LYS A 51 2.81 1.62 16.82
CA LYS A 51 4.00 1.75 15.97
C LYS A 51 3.68 2.36 14.60
N THR A 52 2.42 2.73 14.38
CA THR A 52 1.96 3.43 13.17
C THR A 52 1.46 4.83 13.52
N PRO A 53 1.54 5.80 12.60
CA PRO A 53 0.88 7.09 12.75
C PRO A 53 -0.63 6.95 13.05
N LEU A 54 -1.27 8.02 13.51
CA LEU A 54 -2.71 8.03 13.78
C LEU A 54 -3.50 7.71 12.51
N ALA A 55 -4.33 6.67 12.56
CA ALA A 55 -5.22 6.35 11.47
C ALA A 55 -6.28 7.43 11.27
N THR A 56 -6.35 7.97 10.07
CA THR A 56 -7.38 8.92 9.64
C THR A 56 -8.72 8.24 9.35
N ALA A 57 -8.69 6.93 9.07
CA ALA A 57 -9.88 6.10 8.99
C ALA A 57 -9.57 4.67 9.43
N VAL A 58 -10.44 4.09 10.26
CA VAL A 58 -10.40 2.69 10.69
C VAL A 58 -11.75 2.08 10.40
N TYR A 59 -11.77 1.10 9.50
CA TYR A 59 -12.99 0.38 9.13
C TYR A 59 -13.14 -0.82 10.04
N LYS A 60 -14.31 -0.94 10.66
CA LYS A 60 -14.62 -2.05 11.57
C LYS A 60 -16.11 -2.31 11.55
N ASN A 61 -16.51 -3.53 11.17
CA ASN A 61 -17.91 -3.97 11.17
C ASN A 61 -18.85 -3.04 10.38
N GLY A 62 -18.36 -2.46 9.28
CA GLY A 62 -19.13 -1.53 8.45
C GLY A 62 -19.23 -0.09 8.98
N GLU A 63 -18.61 0.20 10.13
CA GLU A 63 -18.50 1.55 10.69
C GLU A 63 -17.09 2.11 10.48
N ILE A 64 -16.99 3.45 10.47
CA ILE A 64 -15.72 4.17 10.30
C ILE A 64 -15.40 4.92 11.58
N PHE A 65 -14.20 4.67 12.09
CA PHE A 65 -13.63 5.32 13.27
C PHE A 65 -12.35 6.07 12.89
N VAL A 66 -11.83 6.87 13.81
CA VAL A 66 -10.56 7.59 13.66
C VAL A 66 -9.72 7.34 14.91
N ASP A 67 -8.42 7.14 14.74
CA ASP A 67 -7.51 7.06 15.89
C ASP A 67 -7.34 8.46 16.50
N THR A 68 -7.16 8.49 17.81
CA THR A 68 -6.79 9.71 18.55
C THR A 68 -5.50 9.45 19.32
N GLY A 69 -4.84 10.51 19.80
CA GLY A 69 -3.61 10.35 20.59
C GLY A 69 -3.78 9.49 21.85
N GLU A 70 -5.01 9.39 22.37
CA GLU A 70 -5.34 8.63 23.57
C GLU A 70 -5.89 7.23 23.26
N LYS A 71 -6.42 7.01 22.05
CA LYS A 71 -7.16 5.79 21.72
C LYS A 71 -6.90 5.32 20.31
N ARG A 72 -6.41 4.08 20.22
CA ARG A 72 -6.31 3.29 19.00
C ARG A 72 -7.48 2.33 18.85
N VAL A 73 -8.05 2.26 17.65
CA VAL A 73 -9.11 1.30 17.35
C VAL A 73 -8.47 -0.06 17.04
N ARG A 74 -8.88 -1.10 17.76
CA ARG A 74 -8.40 -2.50 17.59
C ARG A 74 -9.46 -3.40 16.96
N ASN A 75 -9.03 -4.58 16.50
CA ASN A 75 -9.87 -5.56 15.81
C ASN A 75 -10.61 -4.94 14.62
N TRP A 76 -9.84 -4.23 13.81
CA TRP A 76 -10.27 -3.54 12.59
C TRP A 76 -10.24 -4.50 11.40
N ASP A 77 -11.00 -4.19 10.36
CA ASP A 77 -10.96 -4.88 9.07
C ASP A 77 -9.77 -4.37 8.24
N PHE A 78 -9.61 -3.04 8.17
CA PHE A 78 -8.40 -2.36 7.67
C PHE A 78 -8.29 -0.94 8.24
N ARG A 79 -7.09 -0.34 8.12
CA ARG A 79 -6.81 1.04 8.56
C ARG A 79 -6.16 1.85 7.44
N CYS A 80 -6.52 3.13 7.39
CA CYS A 80 -5.85 4.15 6.59
C CYS A 80 -5.14 5.10 7.55
N PHE A 81 -3.82 5.21 7.43
CA PHE A 81 -2.98 6.09 8.24
C PHE A 81 -1.91 6.71 7.33
N PRO A 82 -1.39 7.91 7.66
CA PRO A 82 -0.36 8.53 6.85
C PRO A 82 0.91 7.70 6.87
N ASN A 83 1.65 7.73 5.76
CA ASN A 83 2.97 7.12 5.70
C ASN A 83 3.92 7.88 6.66
N LEU A 84 4.64 7.13 7.51
CA LEU A 84 5.63 7.69 8.44
C LEU A 84 6.81 8.34 7.71
N TYR A 85 7.13 7.84 6.51
CA TYR A 85 8.17 8.37 5.63
C TYR A 85 7.53 8.78 4.29
N PRO A 86 6.73 9.85 4.27
CA PRO A 86 5.98 10.21 3.09
C PRO A 86 6.92 10.71 2.00
N ALA A 87 6.72 10.25 0.76
CA ALA A 87 7.51 10.68 -0.39
C ALA A 87 7.27 12.17 -0.74
N LEU A 88 6.09 12.69 -0.39
CA LEU A 88 5.66 14.05 -0.63
C LEU A 88 5.12 14.66 0.68
N SER A 89 5.30 15.96 0.87
CA SER A 89 4.68 16.65 2.00
C SER A 89 3.15 16.65 1.84
N PRO A 90 2.38 16.25 2.87
CA PRO A 90 0.93 16.35 2.81
C PRO A 90 0.53 17.82 2.61
N ALA A 91 -0.40 18.06 1.68
CA ALA A 91 -0.96 19.39 1.48
C ALA A 91 -1.50 19.92 2.82
N PRO A 92 -1.36 21.23 3.11
CA PRO A 92 -1.99 21.80 4.29
C PRO A 92 -3.49 21.50 4.24
N PRO A 93 -4.14 21.25 5.40
CA PRO A 93 -5.58 21.04 5.42
C PRO A 93 -6.26 22.22 4.71
N SER A 94 -7.21 21.90 3.82
CA SER A 94 -8.12 22.89 3.24
C SER A 94 -8.61 23.79 4.38
N PRO A 95 -8.59 25.14 4.23
CA PRO A 95 -9.21 25.99 5.22
C PRO A 95 -10.65 25.54 5.41
N GLU A 96 -11.09 25.48 6.66
CA GLU A 96 -12.46 25.14 7.00
C GLU A 96 -13.43 26.07 6.24
N PRO A 97 -14.62 25.58 5.84
CA PRO A 97 -15.60 26.39 5.12
C PRO A 97 -16.10 27.52 6.04
N GLY A 98 -15.40 28.65 6.05
CA GLY A 98 -15.68 29.78 6.94
C GLY A 98 -14.60 30.87 7.01
N GLY A 99 -13.37 30.59 6.59
CA GLY A 99 -12.31 31.61 6.54
C GLY A 99 -12.49 32.55 5.34
N LYS A 100 -13.00 33.76 5.56
CA LYS A 100 -13.01 34.83 4.55
C LYS A 100 -11.59 35.40 4.38
N TYR A 101 -11.19 35.61 3.12
CA TYR A 101 -9.98 36.32 2.72
C TYR A 101 -9.96 37.77 3.24
#